data_AF-A0A9E6RH73-F1
#
_entry.id   AF-A0A9E6RH73-F1
#
_cell.length_a   1.000
_cell.length_b   1.000
_cell.length_c   1.000
_cell.angle_alpha   90.00
_cell.angle_beta   90.00
_cell.angle_gamma   90.00
#
_symmetry.space_group_name_H-M   'P 1'
#
loop_
_entity.id
_entity.type
_entity.pdbx_description
1 polymer ?
#
loop_
_entity_poly.entity_id
_entity_poly.type
_entity_poly.pdbx_seq_one_letter_code
_entity_poly.pdbx_strand_id
1 'polypeptide(L)'
;MREGGLARRAMSDDPVVIVNKAIDLLNLSRYEEAITTLETLKYWFPTAQIYLASAYTGLFQHDKAKGLLAQFTADTEIPLENLVEAAMCSLRLGDFQHAIPILEKTLASVRPEVGAGFALAAYFLADQKPEEALRVIQQIREAFPDSIMAKKYSNELEISAKLMLNEEIQFTKDAMIPKHFLSTVLWRWQQIFDSCNELQETLPIFVIGDSHVQIFSGTLVQLPQLLEPMPRLLPWFAPIHIGPILAWGFGKADRRTRGYERLNWLITEKIIPPGSRIMLSAGEIDIRVHVREQIERQQVSKFQVIDQIVSSLITVGCDLLDKGFKVMFWAPIGAGKPMDFGNSMPDPNGDMILRNEYTRIFVERMRELAEPLGMPVLAIFDEMVDEENKSDLRLLCDGLHLGLWSLPVIQTVFRKRFGVTPE
;
A
#
# COMPACT_ATOMS: atom_id res chain seq x y z
N MET A 1 3.43 -16.74 -41.02
CA MET A 1 3.86 -15.31 -41.01
C MET A 1 3.20 -14.48 -42.12
N ARG A 2 1.86 -14.44 -42.22
CA ARG A 2 1.13 -13.56 -43.17
C ARG A 2 -0.21 -13.01 -42.62
N GLU A 3 -0.42 -12.98 -41.31
CA GLU A 3 -1.64 -12.42 -40.70
C GLU A 3 -1.45 -11.00 -40.11
N GLY A 4 -0.22 -10.50 -39.99
CA GLY A 4 0.02 -9.20 -39.35
C GLY A 4 -0.22 -7.94 -40.18
N GLY A 5 -0.57 -8.08 -41.46
CA GLY A 5 -0.80 -6.93 -42.34
C GLY A 5 -2.18 -6.28 -42.23
N LEU A 6 -3.20 -7.03 -41.81
CA LEU A 6 -4.60 -6.57 -41.81
C LEU A 6 -5.03 -5.95 -40.47
N ALA A 7 -4.40 -6.32 -39.35
CA ALA A 7 -4.75 -5.79 -38.03
C ALA A 7 -4.27 -4.34 -37.79
N ARG A 8 -3.19 -3.89 -38.46
CA ARG A 8 -2.66 -2.51 -38.28
C ARG A 8 -3.59 -1.41 -38.81
N ARG A 9 -4.61 -1.74 -39.61
CA ARG A 9 -5.50 -0.75 -40.23
C ARG A 9 -6.77 -0.44 -39.41
N ALA A 10 -6.98 -1.07 -38.25
CA ALA A 10 -8.21 -0.93 -37.48
C ALA A 10 -8.07 -0.25 -36.10
N MET A 11 -6.87 0.09 -35.66
CA MET A 11 -6.70 0.89 -34.43
C MET A 11 -6.60 2.37 -34.81
N SER A 12 -7.62 3.14 -34.44
CA SER A 12 -7.62 4.60 -34.60
C SER A 12 -6.64 5.30 -33.65
N ASP A 13 -6.25 4.62 -32.57
CA ASP A 13 -5.53 5.21 -31.45
C ASP A 13 -4.10 4.65 -31.38
N ASP A 14 -3.16 5.52 -31.01
CA ASP A 14 -1.75 5.17 -30.77
C ASP A 14 -1.64 4.12 -29.64
N PRO A 15 -0.92 2.99 -29.82
CA PRO A 15 -0.70 2.00 -28.77
C PRO A 15 -0.22 2.59 -27.44
N VAL A 16 0.57 3.66 -27.47
CA VAL A 16 1.04 4.36 -26.26
C VAL A 16 -0.14 4.96 -25.48
N VAL A 17 -1.12 5.55 -26.18
CA VAL A 17 -2.31 6.15 -25.56
C VAL A 17 -3.18 5.06 -24.90
N ILE A 18 -3.34 3.92 -25.58
CA ILE A 18 -4.09 2.77 -25.05
C ILE A 18 -3.40 2.20 -23.80
N VAL A 19 -2.08 2.07 -23.81
CA VAL A 19 -1.30 1.62 -22.65
C VAL A 19 -1.43 2.60 -21.49
N ASN A 20 -1.28 3.90 -21.73
CA ASN A 20 -1.43 4.92 -20.68
C ASN A 20 -2.84 4.87 -20.06
N LYS A 21 -3.89 4.75 -20.88
CA LYS A 21 -5.26 4.56 -20.38
C LYS A 21 -5.36 3.30 -19.51
N ALA A 22 -4.72 2.19 -19.90
CA ALA A 22 -4.73 0.97 -19.12
C ALA A 22 -3.97 1.11 -17.79
N ILE A 23 -2.86 1.85 -17.77
CA ILE A 23 -2.12 2.19 -16.54
C ILE A 23 -3.02 3.01 -15.60
N ASP A 24 -3.74 4.00 -16.11
CA ASP A 24 -4.69 4.78 -15.30
C ASP A 24 -5.79 3.87 -14.73
N LEU A 25 -6.30 2.93 -15.53
CA LEU A 25 -7.28 1.94 -15.07
C LEU A 25 -6.69 1.03 -13.99
N LEU A 26 -5.44 0.56 -14.13
CA LEU A 26 -4.73 -0.22 -13.12
C LEU A 26 -4.57 0.55 -11.81
N ASN A 27 -4.15 1.81 -11.88
CA ASN A 27 -3.98 2.69 -10.72
C ASN A 27 -5.31 2.95 -9.99
N LEU A 28 -6.42 2.91 -10.72
CA LEU A 28 -7.78 3.00 -10.20
C LEU A 28 -8.37 1.64 -9.78
N SER A 29 -7.56 0.56 -9.79
CA SER A 29 -7.98 -0.83 -9.57
C SER A 29 -9.09 -1.35 -10.51
N ARG A 30 -9.26 -0.77 -11.69
CA ARG A 30 -10.27 -1.17 -12.69
C ARG A 30 -9.69 -2.27 -13.59
N TYR A 31 -9.34 -3.40 -12.99
CA TYR A 31 -8.53 -4.43 -13.64
C TYR A 31 -9.20 -5.08 -14.84
N GLU A 32 -10.51 -5.34 -14.81
CA GLU A 32 -11.24 -5.93 -15.94
C GLU A 32 -11.25 -5.01 -17.17
N GLU A 33 -11.38 -3.71 -16.94
CA GLU A 33 -11.33 -2.71 -18.00
C GLU A 33 -9.91 -2.53 -18.53
N ALA A 34 -8.91 -2.59 -17.65
CA ALA A 34 -7.50 -2.60 -18.04
C ALA A 34 -7.19 -3.83 -18.91
N ILE A 35 -7.65 -5.02 -18.53
CA ILE A 35 -7.52 -6.25 -19.33
C ILE A 35 -8.17 -6.07 -20.69
N THR A 36 -9.43 -5.63 -20.74
CA THR A 36 -10.14 -5.42 -22.01
C THR A 36 -9.40 -4.45 -22.93
N THR A 37 -8.82 -3.39 -22.34
CA THR A 37 -8.02 -2.40 -23.07
C THR A 37 -6.71 -3.00 -23.61
N LEU A 38 -5.98 -3.75 -22.78
CA LEU A 38 -4.65 -4.29 -23.08
C LEU A 38 -4.67 -5.54 -23.97
N GLU A 39 -5.72 -6.34 -23.92
CA GLU A 39 -5.90 -7.55 -24.75
C GLU A 39 -5.83 -7.22 -26.25
N THR A 40 -6.22 -6.01 -26.64
CA THR A 40 -6.11 -5.54 -28.02
C THR A 40 -4.65 -5.40 -28.50
N LEU A 41 -3.71 -5.14 -27.59
CA LEU A 41 -2.31 -4.83 -27.88
C LEU A 41 -1.32 -5.96 -27.62
N LYS A 42 -1.73 -7.01 -26.89
CA LYS A 42 -0.80 -7.99 -26.29
C LYS A 42 0.15 -8.68 -27.27
N TYR A 43 -0.19 -8.79 -28.56
CA TYR A 43 0.63 -9.45 -29.58
C TYR A 43 1.63 -8.52 -30.29
N TRP A 44 1.48 -7.20 -30.14
CA TRP A 44 2.23 -6.22 -30.95
C TRP A 44 2.99 -5.21 -30.09
N PHE A 45 2.64 -5.09 -28.82
CA PHE A 45 3.25 -4.15 -27.89
C PHE A 45 3.71 -4.91 -26.63
N PRO A 46 4.99 -5.28 -26.53
CA PRO A 46 5.50 -6.11 -25.44
C PRO A 46 5.15 -5.55 -24.05
N THR A 47 5.25 -4.23 -23.86
CA THR A 47 4.89 -3.56 -22.60
C THR A 47 3.43 -3.80 -22.19
N ALA A 48 2.51 -4.02 -23.13
CA ALA A 48 1.12 -4.34 -22.81
C ALA A 48 0.99 -5.69 -22.11
N GLN A 49 1.89 -6.65 -22.37
CA GLN A 49 1.86 -7.96 -21.69
C GLN A 49 2.19 -7.84 -20.20
N ILE A 50 3.11 -6.95 -19.82
CA ILE A 50 3.46 -6.69 -18.41
C ILE A 50 2.27 -6.10 -17.66
N TYR A 51 1.64 -5.07 -18.24
CA TYR A 51 0.47 -4.44 -17.63
C TYR A 51 -0.73 -5.39 -17.60
N LEU A 52 -0.87 -6.25 -18.60
CA LEU A 52 -1.92 -7.27 -18.65
C LEU A 52 -1.68 -8.33 -17.56
N ALA A 53 -0.43 -8.78 -17.39
CA ALA A 53 -0.06 -9.63 -16.27
C ALA A 53 -0.36 -8.96 -14.92
N SER A 54 -0.03 -7.66 -14.77
CA SER A 54 -0.34 -6.90 -13.56
C SER A 54 -1.84 -6.79 -13.29
N ALA A 55 -2.66 -6.61 -14.33
CA ALA A 55 -4.11 -6.61 -14.21
C ALA A 55 -4.67 -7.98 -13.79
N TYR A 56 -4.13 -9.06 -14.37
CA TYR A 56 -4.48 -10.42 -13.97
C TYR A 56 -4.06 -10.73 -12.53
N THR A 57 -2.90 -10.24 -12.09
CA THR A 57 -2.48 -10.31 -10.69
C THR A 57 -3.50 -9.61 -9.78
N GLY A 58 -3.93 -8.38 -10.14
CA GLY A 58 -4.97 -7.64 -9.39
C GLY A 58 -6.33 -8.35 -9.27
N LEU A 59 -6.65 -9.24 -10.21
CA LEU A 59 -7.85 -10.10 -10.18
C LEU A 59 -7.60 -11.50 -9.62
N PHE A 60 -6.45 -11.75 -9.02
CA PHE A 60 -6.03 -13.06 -8.50
C PHE A 60 -5.98 -14.18 -9.57
N GLN A 61 -5.82 -13.82 -10.85
CA GLN A 61 -5.71 -14.75 -11.99
C GLN A 61 -4.24 -15.12 -12.26
N HIS A 62 -3.59 -15.72 -11.27
CA HIS A 62 -2.12 -15.86 -11.23
C HIS A 62 -1.53 -16.74 -12.31
N ASP A 63 -2.20 -17.82 -12.69
CA ASP A 63 -1.71 -18.71 -13.76
C ASP A 63 -1.62 -17.97 -15.10
N LYS A 64 -2.58 -17.08 -15.38
CA LYS A 64 -2.56 -16.23 -16.58
C LYS A 64 -1.44 -15.21 -16.51
N ALA A 65 -1.27 -14.55 -15.35
CA ALA A 65 -0.20 -13.58 -15.15
C ALA A 65 1.19 -14.24 -15.33
N LYS A 66 1.42 -15.41 -14.73
CA LYS A 66 2.66 -16.19 -14.88
C LYS A 66 2.89 -16.63 -16.32
N GLY A 67 1.87 -17.13 -17.00
CA GLY A 67 1.96 -17.52 -18.41
C GLY A 67 2.38 -16.36 -19.31
N LEU A 68 1.82 -15.17 -19.09
CA LEU A 68 2.21 -13.96 -19.82
C LEU A 68 3.64 -13.52 -19.50
N LEU A 69 4.04 -13.52 -18.24
CA LEU A 69 5.41 -13.12 -17.85
C LEU A 69 6.45 -14.09 -18.39
N ALA A 70 6.21 -15.40 -18.34
CA ALA A 70 7.10 -16.39 -18.92
C ALA A 70 7.22 -16.27 -20.45
N GLN A 71 6.11 -15.97 -21.14
CA GLN A 71 6.14 -15.68 -22.57
C GLN A 71 6.91 -14.39 -22.86
N PHE A 72 6.69 -13.36 -22.05
CA PHE A 72 7.32 -12.06 -22.18
C PHE A 72 8.84 -12.21 -22.04
N THR A 73 9.33 -12.75 -20.93
CA THR A 73 10.76 -12.85 -20.60
C THR A 73 11.55 -13.88 -21.41
N ALA A 74 10.88 -14.70 -22.23
CA ALA A 74 11.54 -15.60 -23.18
C ALA A 74 12.17 -14.86 -24.38
N ASP A 75 11.75 -13.62 -24.65
CA ASP A 75 12.32 -12.78 -25.71
C ASP A 75 13.64 -12.14 -25.24
N THR A 76 14.70 -12.23 -26.05
CA THR A 76 16.03 -11.70 -25.73
C THR A 76 16.17 -10.20 -25.99
N GLU A 77 15.25 -9.58 -26.74
CA GLU A 77 15.35 -8.17 -27.16
C GLU A 77 14.55 -7.20 -26.29
N ILE A 78 14.16 -7.62 -25.07
CA ILE A 78 13.36 -6.79 -24.18
C ILE A 78 14.21 -5.68 -23.55
N PRO A 79 13.73 -4.41 -23.57
CA PRO A 79 14.35 -3.31 -22.83
C PRO A 79 14.49 -3.62 -21.33
N LEU A 80 15.60 -3.20 -20.71
CA LEU A 80 15.90 -3.53 -19.31
C LEU A 80 14.84 -3.01 -18.34
N GLU A 81 14.29 -1.82 -18.61
CA GLU A 81 13.21 -1.22 -17.83
C GLU A 81 11.96 -2.12 -17.78
N ASN A 82 11.62 -2.76 -18.90
CA ASN A 82 10.50 -3.67 -18.98
C ASN A 82 10.78 -5.00 -18.26
N LEU A 83 12.04 -5.45 -18.24
CA LEU A 83 12.45 -6.62 -17.47
C LEU A 83 12.32 -6.39 -15.96
N VAL A 84 12.64 -5.18 -15.47
CA VAL A 84 12.43 -4.83 -14.06
C VAL A 84 10.96 -4.90 -13.70
N GLU A 85 10.08 -4.33 -14.51
CA GLU A 85 8.63 -4.39 -14.27
C GLU A 85 8.07 -5.83 -14.29
N ALA A 86 8.54 -6.66 -15.23
CA ALA A 86 8.18 -8.08 -15.27
C ALA A 86 8.66 -8.85 -14.03
N ALA A 87 9.88 -8.55 -13.56
CA ALA A 87 10.42 -9.15 -12.34
C ALA A 87 9.66 -8.69 -11.09
N MET A 88 9.29 -7.41 -10.98
CA MET A 88 8.43 -6.92 -9.89
C MET A 88 7.06 -7.61 -9.92
N CYS A 89 6.47 -7.81 -11.10
CA CYS A 89 5.23 -8.56 -11.24
C CYS A 89 5.40 -10.03 -10.78
N SER A 90 6.54 -10.63 -11.11
CA SER A 90 6.90 -11.99 -10.67
C SER A 90 7.08 -12.08 -9.15
N LEU A 91 7.72 -11.08 -8.51
CA LEU A 91 7.82 -11.00 -7.05
C LEU A 91 6.43 -10.98 -6.38
N ARG A 92 5.49 -10.20 -6.90
CA ARG A 92 4.10 -10.14 -6.40
C ARG A 92 3.39 -11.49 -6.51
N LEU A 93 3.66 -12.23 -7.59
CA LEU A 93 3.15 -13.59 -7.79
C LEU A 93 3.87 -14.67 -6.97
N GLY A 94 4.84 -14.28 -6.14
CA GLY A 94 5.69 -15.19 -5.37
C GLY A 94 6.63 -16.04 -6.22
N ASP A 95 6.92 -15.64 -7.46
CA ASP A 95 7.82 -16.35 -8.37
C ASP A 95 9.26 -15.82 -8.26
N PHE A 96 9.85 -16.03 -7.09
CA PHE A 96 11.19 -15.55 -6.75
C PHE A 96 12.29 -16.17 -7.63
N GLN A 97 12.10 -17.44 -8.01
CA GLN A 97 13.02 -18.17 -8.90
C GLN A 97 13.13 -17.48 -10.27
N HIS A 98 12.04 -16.91 -10.76
CA HIS A 98 12.04 -16.15 -12.00
C HIS A 98 12.49 -14.69 -11.81
N ALA A 99 12.02 -14.04 -10.74
CA ALA A 99 12.26 -12.61 -10.52
C ALA A 99 13.71 -12.25 -10.19
N ILE A 100 14.34 -12.98 -9.26
CA ILE A 100 15.66 -12.62 -8.71
C ILE A 100 16.74 -12.58 -9.80
N PRO A 101 16.88 -13.61 -10.67
CA PRO A 101 17.90 -13.58 -11.72
C PRO A 101 17.73 -12.41 -12.70
N ILE A 102 16.49 -12.00 -12.96
CA ILE A 102 16.20 -10.84 -13.82
C ILE A 102 16.68 -9.55 -13.13
N LEU A 103 16.36 -9.37 -11.85
CA LEU A 103 16.77 -8.18 -11.07
C LEU A 103 18.29 -8.10 -10.91
N GLU A 104 18.96 -9.23 -10.63
CA GLU A 104 20.42 -9.30 -10.56
C GLU A 104 21.05 -8.94 -11.91
N LYS A 105 20.51 -9.48 -13.01
CA LYS A 105 21.00 -9.20 -14.37
C LYS A 105 20.82 -7.72 -14.75
N THR A 106 19.67 -7.12 -14.45
CA THR A 106 19.40 -5.71 -14.78
C THR A 106 20.27 -4.77 -13.95
N LEU A 107 20.47 -5.06 -12.67
CA LEU A 107 21.35 -4.28 -11.79
C LEU A 107 22.83 -4.38 -12.20
N ALA A 108 23.29 -5.55 -12.63
CA ALA A 108 24.67 -5.77 -13.07
C ALA A 108 24.96 -5.33 -14.53
N SER A 109 23.97 -4.79 -15.23
CA SER A 109 24.13 -4.43 -16.65
C SER A 109 24.96 -3.16 -16.86
N VAL A 110 25.33 -2.87 -18.10
CA VAL A 110 26.06 -1.64 -18.48
C VAL A 110 25.24 -0.37 -18.18
N ARG A 111 23.91 -0.50 -18.14
CA ARG A 111 22.98 0.55 -17.74
C ARG A 111 22.14 0.02 -16.58
N PRO A 112 22.69 -0.01 -15.36
CA PRO A 112 21.96 -0.49 -14.19
C PRO A 112 20.62 0.22 -14.08
N GLU A 113 19.61 -0.52 -13.61
CA GLU A 113 18.30 0.04 -13.29
C GLU A 113 18.16 0.17 -11.77
N VAL A 114 17.97 1.39 -11.27
CA VAL A 114 17.89 1.65 -9.82
C VAL A 114 16.73 0.90 -9.17
N GLY A 115 15.61 0.77 -9.89
CA GLY A 115 14.44 0.02 -9.45
C GLY A 115 14.74 -1.46 -9.22
N ALA A 116 15.65 -2.05 -10.00
CA ALA A 116 16.06 -3.44 -9.82
C ALA A 116 16.77 -3.65 -8.48
N GLY A 117 17.69 -2.74 -8.14
CA GLY A 117 18.40 -2.76 -6.87
C GLY A 117 17.47 -2.60 -5.67
N PHE A 118 16.53 -1.65 -5.73
CA PHE A 118 15.57 -1.47 -4.64
C PHE A 118 14.68 -2.70 -4.44
N ALA A 119 14.15 -3.28 -5.52
CA ALA A 119 13.33 -4.49 -5.45
C ALA A 119 14.11 -5.67 -4.85
N LEU A 120 15.37 -5.84 -5.26
CA LEU A 120 16.23 -6.92 -4.77
C LEU A 120 16.63 -6.73 -3.30
N ALA A 121 16.98 -5.50 -2.89
CA ALA A 121 17.27 -5.20 -1.48
C ALA A 121 16.04 -5.42 -0.59
N ALA A 122 14.85 -4.95 -1.03
CA ALA A 122 13.60 -5.18 -0.30
C ALA A 122 13.26 -6.68 -0.20
N TYR A 123 13.48 -7.45 -1.26
CA TYR A 123 13.36 -8.91 -1.22
C TYR A 123 14.27 -9.53 -0.16
N PHE A 124 15.56 -9.16 -0.12
CA PHE A 124 16.49 -9.73 0.86
C PHE A 124 16.13 -9.37 2.30
N LEU A 125 15.65 -8.15 2.55
CA LEU A 125 15.12 -7.80 3.87
C LEU A 125 13.92 -8.68 4.25
N ALA A 126 12.98 -8.89 3.33
CA ALA A 126 11.82 -9.76 3.56
C ALA A 126 12.22 -11.24 3.77
N ASP A 127 13.31 -11.69 3.14
CA ASP A 127 13.89 -13.03 3.26
C ASP A 127 14.88 -13.15 4.44
N GLN A 128 14.88 -12.19 5.37
CA GLN A 128 15.75 -12.15 6.56
C GLN A 128 17.25 -12.25 6.25
N LYS A 129 17.67 -11.61 5.15
CA LYS A 129 19.04 -11.55 4.65
C LYS A 129 19.56 -10.11 4.63
N PRO A 130 19.70 -9.47 5.81
CA PRO A 130 20.05 -8.05 5.88
C PRO A 130 21.46 -7.76 5.33
N GLU A 131 22.40 -8.71 5.39
CA GLU A 131 23.74 -8.56 4.82
C GLU A 131 23.72 -8.50 3.29
N GLU A 132 22.92 -9.36 2.65
CA GLU A 132 22.69 -9.32 1.20
C GLU A 132 21.99 -8.02 0.80
N ALA A 133 20.99 -7.58 1.57
CA ALA A 133 20.32 -6.30 1.34
C ALA A 133 21.33 -5.14 1.38
N LEU A 134 22.19 -5.08 2.40
CA LEU A 134 23.26 -4.07 2.52
C LEU A 134 24.22 -4.10 1.33
N ARG A 135 24.56 -5.28 0.82
CA ARG A 135 25.41 -5.43 -0.37
C ARG A 135 24.74 -4.82 -1.61
N VAL A 136 23.45 -5.10 -1.83
CA VAL A 136 22.70 -4.52 -2.95
C VAL A 136 22.58 -3.00 -2.78
N ILE A 137 22.30 -2.50 -1.57
CA ILE A 137 22.23 -1.07 -1.28
C ILE A 137 23.55 -0.36 -1.60
N GLN A 138 24.68 -0.99 -1.29
CA GLN A 138 26.00 -0.47 -1.64
C GLN A 138 26.21 -0.41 -3.16
N GLN A 139 25.82 -1.45 -3.89
CA GLN A 139 25.86 -1.45 -5.37
C GLN A 139 25.02 -0.32 -5.97
N ILE A 140 23.83 -0.04 -5.42
CA ILE A 140 22.98 1.09 -5.85
C ILE A 140 23.71 2.42 -5.65
N ARG A 141 24.38 2.63 -4.50
CA ARG A 141 25.11 3.88 -4.23
C ARG A 141 26.29 4.09 -5.17
N GLU A 142 26.99 3.01 -5.50
CA GLU A 142 28.12 3.03 -6.42
C GLU A 142 27.67 3.27 -7.87
N ALA A 143 26.57 2.65 -8.30
CA ALA A 143 26.02 2.82 -9.64
C ALA A 143 25.34 4.19 -9.85
N PHE A 144 24.80 4.80 -8.78
CA PHE A 144 24.02 6.04 -8.86
C PHE A 144 24.46 7.10 -7.82
N PRO A 145 25.73 7.53 -7.80
CA PRO A 145 26.28 8.38 -6.75
C PRO A 145 25.63 9.78 -6.69
N ASP A 146 25.02 10.24 -7.77
CA ASP A 146 24.39 11.56 -7.85
C ASP A 146 22.86 11.52 -7.78
N SER A 147 22.26 10.32 -7.77
CA SER A 147 20.81 10.20 -7.70
C SER A 147 20.30 10.49 -6.29
N ILE A 148 19.51 11.57 -6.15
CA ILE A 148 18.82 11.92 -4.90
C ILE A 148 17.92 10.77 -4.45
N MET A 149 17.24 10.14 -5.42
CA MET A 149 16.38 8.99 -5.19
C MET A 149 17.17 7.79 -4.65
N ALA A 150 18.31 7.46 -5.27
CA ALA A 150 19.21 6.40 -4.80
C ALA A 150 19.65 6.65 -3.36
N LYS A 151 20.16 7.86 -3.06
CA LYS A 151 20.59 8.22 -1.70
C LYS A 151 19.47 8.05 -0.68
N LYS A 152 18.30 8.61 -0.96
CA LYS A 152 17.17 8.60 -0.04
C LYS A 152 16.73 7.16 0.27
N TYR A 153 16.36 6.38 -0.74
CA TYR A 153 15.82 5.04 -0.53
C TYR A 153 16.88 4.05 -0.04
N SER A 154 18.14 4.17 -0.49
CA SER A 154 19.23 3.35 0.05
C SER A 154 19.47 3.61 1.54
N ASN A 155 19.33 4.86 2.01
CA ASN A 155 19.44 5.17 3.44
C ASN A 155 18.30 4.51 4.25
N GLU A 156 17.07 4.55 3.74
CA GLU A 156 15.91 3.95 4.40
C GLU A 156 16.02 2.41 4.48
N LEU A 157 16.42 1.78 3.38
CA LEU A 157 16.66 0.33 3.35
C LEU A 157 17.84 -0.07 4.23
N GLU A 158 18.90 0.74 4.29
CA GLU A 158 20.07 0.49 5.14
C GLU A 158 19.69 0.54 6.63
N ILE A 159 18.88 1.51 7.03
CA ILE A 159 18.38 1.58 8.42
C ILE A 159 17.61 0.31 8.74
N SER A 160 16.71 -0.12 7.86
CA SER A 160 15.94 -1.35 8.04
C SER A 160 16.85 -2.58 8.21
N ALA A 161 17.86 -2.71 7.34
CA ALA A 161 18.84 -3.80 7.42
C ALA A 161 19.66 -3.77 8.72
N LYS A 162 20.09 -2.58 9.17
CA LYS A 162 20.85 -2.40 10.42
C LYS A 162 20.02 -2.71 11.65
N LEU A 163 18.75 -2.30 11.68
CA LEU A 163 17.82 -2.62 12.76
C LEU A 163 17.60 -4.14 12.88
N MET A 164 17.54 -4.85 11.74
CA MET A 164 17.47 -6.32 11.72
C MET A 164 18.76 -6.97 12.26
N LEU A 165 19.93 -6.48 11.84
CA LEU A 165 21.23 -7.00 12.31
C LEU A 165 21.45 -6.79 13.81
N ASN A 166 20.94 -5.68 14.36
CA ASN A 166 21.05 -5.37 15.78
C ASN A 166 20.02 -6.10 16.66
N GLU A 167 19.22 -7.01 16.08
CA GLU A 167 18.09 -7.70 16.73
C GLU A 167 17.03 -6.77 17.34
N GLU A 168 17.08 -5.46 17.05
CA GLU A 168 16.04 -4.49 17.45
C GLU A 168 14.72 -4.76 16.71
N ILE A 169 14.79 -5.49 15.59
CA ILE A 169 13.65 -6.01 14.84
C ILE A 169 13.87 -7.52 14.64
N GLN A 170 13.21 -8.34 15.44
CA GLN A 170 13.15 -9.78 15.21
C GLN A 170 11.99 -10.11 14.26
N PHE A 171 12.32 -10.67 13.11
CA PHE A 171 11.34 -11.37 12.28
C PHE A 171 11.18 -12.79 12.79
N THR A 172 9.96 -13.25 13.02
CA THR A 172 9.71 -14.65 13.37
C THR A 172 10.10 -15.56 12.18
N LYS A 173 10.91 -16.59 12.44
CA LYS A 173 11.43 -17.54 11.42
C LYS A 173 10.33 -18.33 10.71
N ASP A 174 9.14 -18.42 11.29
CA ASP A 174 8.01 -19.18 10.74
C ASP A 174 7.30 -18.47 9.57
N ALA A 175 7.73 -17.26 9.21
CA ALA A 175 7.26 -16.51 8.05
C ALA A 175 7.87 -16.96 6.69
N MET A 176 8.43 -18.18 6.59
CA MET A 176 8.98 -18.72 5.34
C MET A 176 7.92 -18.91 4.25
N ILE A 177 8.35 -18.85 2.98
CA ILE A 177 7.50 -18.86 1.78
C ILE A 177 7.35 -20.29 1.22
N PRO A 178 6.14 -20.91 1.16
CA PRO A 178 5.90 -22.18 0.47
C PRO A 178 5.46 -22.01 -0.99
N LYS A 179 5.77 -23.05 -1.78
CA LYS A 179 5.70 -23.13 -3.25
C LYS A 179 4.29 -23.25 -3.90
N HIS A 180 3.17 -23.12 -3.18
CA HIS A 180 1.82 -23.24 -3.80
C HIS A 180 0.78 -22.26 -3.23
N PHE A 181 0.25 -21.37 -4.08
CA PHE A 181 -0.22 -20.04 -3.70
C PHE A 181 -1.62 -19.93 -3.05
N LEU A 182 -2.62 -20.75 -3.41
CA LEU A 182 -3.93 -20.72 -2.71
C LEU A 182 -3.81 -21.32 -1.30
N SER A 183 -2.98 -22.35 -1.17
CA SER A 183 -2.50 -22.80 0.13
C SER A 183 -1.59 -21.76 0.76
N THR A 184 -0.73 -20.98 0.07
CA THR A 184 0.19 -20.02 0.72
C THR A 184 -0.49 -18.79 1.32
N VAL A 185 -1.56 -18.26 0.74
CA VAL A 185 -2.33 -17.20 1.40
C VAL A 185 -3.02 -17.81 2.62
N LEU A 186 -3.79 -18.87 2.46
CA LEU A 186 -4.45 -19.56 3.59
C LEU A 186 -3.46 -20.13 4.62
N TRP A 187 -2.26 -20.53 4.22
CA TRP A 187 -1.18 -21.10 5.02
C TRP A 187 -0.35 -20.01 5.66
N ARG A 188 -0.15 -18.84 5.03
CA ARG A 188 0.49 -17.70 5.68
C ARG A 188 -0.46 -17.08 6.69
N TRP A 189 -1.76 -17.05 6.40
CA TRP A 189 -2.80 -16.78 7.38
C TRP A 189 -2.84 -17.87 8.46
N GLN A 190 -2.74 -19.16 8.11
CA GLN A 190 -2.69 -20.26 9.08
C GLN A 190 -1.41 -20.22 9.92
N GLN A 191 -0.25 -19.88 9.38
CA GLN A 191 1.01 -19.68 10.11
C GLN A 191 0.94 -18.42 10.94
N ILE A 192 0.31 -17.35 10.45
CA ILE A 192 -0.07 -16.20 11.28
C ILE A 192 -0.94 -16.66 12.46
N PHE A 193 -1.92 -17.54 12.24
CA PHE A 193 -2.75 -18.10 13.30
C PHE A 193 -1.95 -19.05 14.20
N ASP A 194 -1.10 -19.89 13.65
CA ASP A 194 -0.34 -20.93 14.34
C ASP A 194 0.78 -20.29 15.16
N SER A 195 1.51 -19.31 14.63
CA SER A 195 2.46 -18.47 15.38
C SER A 195 1.75 -17.60 16.43
N CYS A 196 0.52 -17.12 16.17
CA CYS A 196 -0.34 -16.48 17.19
C CYS A 196 -1.05 -17.48 18.13
N ASN A 197 -0.92 -18.79 17.90
CA ASN A 197 -1.39 -19.86 18.79
C ASN A 197 -0.21 -20.42 19.62
N GLU A 198 1.00 -20.45 19.05
CA GLU A 198 2.26 -20.85 19.70
C GLU A 198 2.78 -19.75 20.63
N LEU A 199 2.74 -18.48 20.19
CA LEU A 199 2.67 -17.35 21.11
C LEU A 199 1.21 -17.29 21.54
N GLN A 200 0.85 -17.60 22.79
CA GLN A 200 -0.54 -17.56 23.30
C GLN A 200 -1.18 -16.14 23.30
N GLU A 201 -0.68 -15.24 22.46
CA GLU A 201 -0.86 -13.81 22.49
C GLU A 201 -1.73 -13.34 21.33
N THR A 202 -2.99 -13.09 21.64
CA THR A 202 -3.96 -12.22 20.96
C THR A 202 -3.84 -12.06 19.41
N LEU A 203 -4.87 -12.51 18.68
CA LEU A 203 -5.04 -12.27 17.24
C LEU A 203 -4.63 -10.85 16.81
N PRO A 204 -3.90 -10.67 15.69
CA PRO A 204 -3.41 -9.37 15.25
C PRO A 204 -4.57 -8.39 14.99
N ILE A 205 -4.24 -7.10 14.97
CA ILE A 205 -5.13 -6.01 14.58
C ILE A 205 -5.06 -5.86 13.07
N PHE A 206 -6.16 -6.15 12.38
CA PHE A 206 -6.28 -5.96 10.94
C PHE A 206 -6.45 -4.48 10.61
N VAL A 207 -5.45 -3.85 10.00
CA VAL A 207 -5.49 -2.42 9.68
C VAL A 207 -5.95 -2.23 8.24
N ILE A 208 -7.18 -1.81 8.04
CA ILE A 208 -7.82 -1.80 6.72
C ILE A 208 -8.04 -0.37 6.27
N GLY A 209 -7.57 -0.03 5.08
CA GLY A 209 -7.67 1.35 4.60
C GLY A 209 -7.02 1.63 3.26
N ASP A 210 -6.75 2.90 3.03
CA ASP A 210 -5.95 3.41 1.91
C ASP A 210 -4.44 3.23 2.15
N SER A 211 -3.60 3.93 1.38
CA SER A 211 -2.14 3.79 1.44
C SER A 211 -1.55 4.07 2.82
N HIS A 212 -2.26 4.76 3.71
CA HIS A 212 -1.76 5.06 5.06
C HIS A 212 -1.64 3.83 5.96
N VAL A 213 -2.30 2.72 5.62
CA VAL A 213 -2.13 1.47 6.38
C VAL A 213 -0.76 0.83 6.18
N GLN A 214 -0.02 1.25 5.15
CA GLN A 214 1.29 0.67 4.82
C GLN A 214 2.32 0.89 5.93
N ILE A 215 2.23 1.97 6.71
CA ILE A 215 3.16 2.18 7.83
C ILE A 215 3.13 1.01 8.83
N PHE A 216 1.99 0.34 8.99
CA PHE A 216 1.82 -0.73 9.95
C PHE A 216 2.45 -2.06 9.52
N SER A 217 2.94 -2.18 8.28
CA SER A 217 3.82 -3.29 7.92
C SER A 217 5.26 -3.03 8.35
N GLY A 218 5.59 -1.77 8.62
CA GLY A 218 6.95 -1.28 8.78
C GLY A 218 7.79 -1.31 7.50
N THR A 219 7.16 -1.38 6.34
CA THR A 219 7.86 -1.23 5.05
C THR A 219 7.41 0.05 4.36
N LEU A 220 8.34 0.81 3.78
CA LEU A 220 8.02 2.01 2.98
C LEU A 220 7.70 1.72 1.52
N VAL A 221 7.82 0.46 1.11
CA VAL A 221 7.45 0.06 -0.24
C VAL A 221 5.95 0.30 -0.36
N GLN A 222 5.56 1.27 -1.21
CA GLN A 222 4.18 1.39 -1.65
C GLN A 222 3.83 0.10 -2.38
N LEU A 223 3.24 -0.83 -1.63
CA LEU A 223 2.82 -2.09 -2.21
C LEU A 223 1.62 -1.80 -3.10
N PRO A 224 1.55 -2.46 -4.27
CA PRO A 224 0.38 -2.37 -5.13
C PRO A 224 -0.88 -2.74 -4.37
N GLN A 225 -2.04 -2.32 -4.89
CA GLN A 225 -3.39 -2.49 -4.35
C GLN A 225 -3.87 -3.95 -4.24
N LEU A 226 -2.98 -4.87 -3.92
CA LEU A 226 -3.26 -6.27 -3.71
C LEU A 226 -3.60 -6.48 -2.23
N LEU A 227 -4.59 -7.35 -2.00
CA LEU A 227 -4.99 -7.85 -0.69
C LEU A 227 -3.93 -8.83 -0.15
N GLU A 228 -2.66 -8.41 -0.16
CA GLU A 228 -1.51 -9.21 0.22
C GLU A 228 -1.15 -8.96 1.68
N PRO A 229 -0.93 -10.01 2.50
CA PRO A 229 -0.41 -9.86 3.85
C PRO A 229 1.03 -9.33 3.78
N MET A 230 1.26 -8.15 4.36
CA MET A 230 2.57 -7.53 4.39
C MET A 230 3.52 -8.22 5.38
N PRO A 231 4.86 -8.16 5.19
CA PRO A 231 5.81 -8.47 6.25
C PRO A 231 5.46 -7.68 7.51
N ARG A 232 5.42 -8.32 8.67
CA ARG A 232 5.08 -7.66 9.94
C ARG A 232 6.36 -7.24 10.65
N LEU A 233 6.81 -6.00 10.45
CA LEU A 233 7.77 -5.43 11.40
C LEU A 233 7.12 -5.16 12.76
N LEU A 234 5.81 -4.93 12.76
CA LEU A 234 5.01 -4.79 13.96
C LEU A 234 4.13 -6.04 14.13
N PRO A 235 4.47 -6.97 15.04
CA PRO A 235 3.77 -8.26 15.13
C PRO A 235 2.28 -8.13 15.44
N TRP A 236 1.88 -7.01 16.06
CA TRP A 236 0.49 -6.72 16.43
C TRP A 236 -0.40 -6.30 15.27
N PHE A 237 0.15 -5.92 14.12
CA PHE A 237 -0.65 -5.38 13.00
C PHE A 237 -0.61 -6.29 11.78
N ALA A 238 -1.76 -6.38 11.12
CA ALA A 238 -1.96 -7.09 9.86
C ALA A 238 -2.62 -6.12 8.87
N PRO A 239 -1.84 -5.20 8.28
CA PRO A 239 -2.41 -4.18 7.41
C PRO A 239 -2.87 -4.75 6.07
N ILE A 240 -3.99 -4.23 5.56
CA ILE A 240 -4.63 -4.61 4.30
C ILE A 240 -5.03 -3.34 3.57
N HIS A 241 -4.33 -3.05 2.48
CA HIS A 241 -4.66 -1.93 1.60
C HIS A 241 -5.82 -2.31 0.68
N ILE A 242 -6.94 -1.57 0.75
CA ILE A 242 -8.14 -1.82 -0.05
C ILE A 242 -8.37 -0.75 -1.13
N GLY A 243 -7.31 -0.03 -1.49
CA GLY A 243 -7.31 1.01 -2.52
C GLY A 243 -7.64 2.41 -1.98
N PRO A 244 -7.77 3.41 -2.87
CA PRO A 244 -7.95 4.82 -2.49
C PRO A 244 -9.39 5.08 -2.02
N ILE A 245 -9.70 4.65 -0.80
CA ILE A 245 -11.04 4.82 -0.22
C ILE A 245 -11.18 6.22 0.40
N LEU A 246 -12.37 6.80 0.24
CA LEU A 246 -12.76 8.04 0.91
C LEU A 246 -13.69 7.69 2.08
N ALA A 247 -13.46 8.27 3.25
CA ALA A 247 -14.30 8.03 4.43
C ALA A 247 -15.77 8.42 4.18
N TRP A 248 -16.02 9.49 3.42
CA TRP A 248 -17.38 9.92 3.03
C TRP A 248 -18.13 8.87 2.20
N GLY A 249 -17.40 8.07 1.44
CA GLY A 249 -17.95 7.04 0.54
C GLY A 249 -17.86 5.62 1.06
N PHE A 250 -17.11 5.38 2.14
CA PHE A 250 -16.68 4.03 2.52
C PHE A 250 -17.85 3.10 2.90
N GLY A 251 -18.92 3.61 3.52
CA GLY A 251 -20.10 2.80 3.86
C GLY A 251 -21.13 2.63 2.74
N LYS A 252 -20.84 3.10 1.52
CA LYS A 252 -21.81 3.12 0.42
C LYS A 252 -21.44 2.09 -0.63
N ALA A 253 -22.38 1.21 -0.95
CA ALA A 253 -22.24 0.27 -2.07
C ALA A 253 -22.22 0.99 -3.43
N ASP A 254 -21.72 0.28 -4.45
CA ASP A 254 -21.66 0.67 -5.85
C ASP A 254 -20.88 1.96 -6.10
N ARG A 255 -19.86 2.20 -5.27
CA ARG A 255 -18.94 3.33 -5.45
C ARG A 255 -17.79 2.95 -6.37
N ARG A 256 -17.25 3.96 -7.05
CA ARG A 256 -16.11 3.80 -7.98
C ARG A 256 -14.93 3.05 -7.37
N THR A 257 -14.66 3.27 -6.08
CA THR A 257 -13.53 2.66 -5.35
C THR A 257 -13.84 1.27 -4.81
N ARG A 258 -15.13 0.89 -4.74
CA ARG A 258 -15.63 -0.38 -4.22
C ARG A 258 -15.06 -0.77 -2.84
N GLY A 259 -14.81 0.23 -1.99
CA GLY A 259 -14.16 0.04 -0.69
C GLY A 259 -15.00 -0.82 0.26
N TYR A 260 -16.31 -0.57 0.34
CA TYR A 260 -17.23 -1.36 1.18
C TYR A 260 -17.28 -2.82 0.76
N GLU A 261 -17.34 -3.07 -0.55
CA GLU A 261 -17.43 -4.40 -1.13
C GLU A 261 -16.16 -5.20 -0.89
N ARG A 262 -14.99 -4.56 -0.98
CA ARG A 262 -13.70 -5.18 -0.63
C ARG A 262 -13.64 -5.55 0.84
N LEU A 263 -14.05 -4.64 1.73
CA LEU A 263 -14.15 -4.93 3.16
C LEU A 263 -15.11 -6.09 3.43
N ASN A 264 -16.30 -6.06 2.81
CA ASN A 264 -17.29 -7.11 3.00
C ASN A 264 -16.84 -8.46 2.42
N TRP A 265 -16.07 -8.46 1.32
CA TRP A 265 -15.46 -9.65 0.77
C TRP A 265 -14.45 -10.27 1.76
N LEU A 266 -13.56 -9.45 2.35
CA LEU A 266 -12.60 -9.92 3.36
C LEU A 266 -13.28 -10.61 4.55
N ILE A 267 -14.44 -10.09 4.95
CA ILE A 267 -15.25 -10.63 6.04
C ILE A 267 -15.99 -11.89 5.61
N THR A 268 -16.67 -11.85 4.45
CA THR A 268 -17.53 -12.93 3.97
C THR A 268 -16.73 -14.18 3.62
N GLU A 269 -15.57 -14.00 2.97
CA GLU A 269 -14.64 -15.07 2.62
C GLU A 269 -13.79 -15.53 3.83
N LYS A 270 -14.07 -14.97 5.03
CA LYS A 270 -13.36 -15.28 6.28
C LYS A 270 -11.84 -15.10 6.18
N ILE A 271 -11.40 -14.18 5.32
CA ILE A 271 -10.00 -13.74 5.29
C ILE A 271 -9.68 -13.09 6.64
N ILE A 272 -10.59 -12.27 7.15
CA ILE A 272 -10.55 -11.79 8.53
C ILE A 272 -11.47 -12.68 9.37
N PRO A 273 -10.93 -13.44 10.34
CA PRO A 273 -11.76 -14.32 11.14
C PRO A 273 -12.76 -13.55 11.99
N PRO A 274 -13.95 -14.12 12.24
CA PRO A 274 -14.90 -13.56 13.20
C PRO A 274 -14.27 -13.30 14.58
N GLY A 275 -14.68 -12.22 15.25
CA GLY A 275 -14.15 -11.84 16.56
C GLY A 275 -12.79 -11.13 16.53
N SER A 276 -12.17 -10.99 15.36
CA SER A 276 -10.90 -10.29 15.20
C SER A 276 -10.99 -8.79 15.54
N ARG A 277 -9.82 -8.18 15.79
CA ARG A 277 -9.68 -6.73 15.94
C ARG A 277 -9.47 -6.10 14.57
N ILE A 278 -10.25 -5.08 14.23
CA ILE A 278 -10.15 -4.31 12.97
C ILE A 278 -9.89 -2.85 13.32
N MET A 279 -8.86 -2.27 12.70
CA MET A 279 -8.59 -0.83 12.70
C MET A 279 -8.90 -0.25 11.32
N LEU A 280 -9.87 0.66 11.23
CA LEU A 280 -10.21 1.32 9.97
C LEU A 280 -9.38 2.61 9.79
N SER A 281 -8.76 2.76 8.62
CA SER A 281 -7.95 3.92 8.22
C SER A 281 -8.52 4.56 6.96
N ALA A 282 -9.23 5.67 7.10
CA ALA A 282 -9.78 6.43 5.98
C ALA A 282 -10.00 7.89 6.38
N GLY A 283 -10.11 8.77 5.38
CA GLY A 283 -10.50 10.18 5.60
C GLY A 283 -9.38 11.17 5.36
N GLU A 284 -8.15 10.73 5.18
CA GLU A 284 -7.03 11.65 4.97
C GLU A 284 -7.21 12.49 3.70
N ILE A 285 -7.56 11.86 2.59
CA ILE A 285 -7.82 12.57 1.32
C ILE A 285 -9.08 13.44 1.43
N ASP A 286 -10.14 12.97 2.10
CA ASP A 286 -11.34 13.77 2.35
C ASP A 286 -10.99 15.11 3.00
N ILE A 287 -10.16 15.08 4.05
CA ILE A 287 -9.74 16.26 4.80
C ILE A 287 -8.83 17.17 3.98
N ARG A 288 -7.83 16.60 3.32
CA ARG A 288 -6.77 17.37 2.63
C ARG A 288 -7.24 18.02 1.34
N VAL A 289 -8.19 17.40 0.64
CA VAL A 289 -8.60 17.81 -0.70
C VAL A 289 -10.02 18.35 -0.69
N HIS A 290 -10.95 17.64 -0.05
CA HIS A 290 -12.38 17.84 -0.31
C HIS A 290 -13.08 18.74 0.69
N VAL A 291 -12.66 18.80 1.96
CA VAL A 291 -13.39 19.58 2.99
C VAL A 291 -13.58 21.05 2.58
N ARG A 292 -12.51 21.73 2.14
CA ARG A 292 -12.60 23.14 1.71
C ARG A 292 -13.54 23.32 0.52
N GLU A 293 -13.40 22.50 -0.51
CA GLU A 293 -14.25 22.54 -1.70
C GLU A 293 -15.72 22.32 -1.32
N GLN A 294 -16.02 21.39 -0.41
CA GLN A 294 -17.38 21.11 0.04
C GLN A 294 -17.97 22.25 0.88
N ILE A 295 -17.17 22.92 1.71
CA ILE A 295 -17.59 24.14 2.44
C ILE A 295 -18.04 25.21 1.44
N GLU A 296 -17.20 25.50 0.45
CA GLU A 296 -17.45 26.52 -0.58
C GLU A 296 -18.65 26.13 -1.46
N ARG A 297 -18.75 24.87 -1.86
CA ARG A 297 -19.83 24.39 -2.74
C ARG A 297 -21.18 24.31 -2.04
N GLN A 298 -21.23 23.81 -0.81
CA GLN A 298 -22.48 23.59 -0.09
C GLN A 298 -22.90 24.79 0.75
N GLN A 299 -22.01 25.78 0.96
CA GLN A 299 -22.26 26.93 1.82
C GLN A 299 -22.60 26.52 3.27
N VAL A 300 -21.87 25.52 3.79
CA VAL A 300 -22.01 24.97 5.15
C VAL A 300 -20.71 25.12 5.92
N SER A 301 -20.76 25.02 7.25
CA SER A 301 -19.55 25.11 8.08
C SER A 301 -18.61 23.91 7.92
N LYS A 302 -17.32 24.10 8.21
CA LYS A 302 -16.33 23.01 8.23
C LYS A 302 -16.71 21.86 9.17
N PHE A 303 -17.31 22.18 10.30
CA PHE A 303 -17.81 21.20 11.27
C PHE A 303 -18.90 20.31 10.66
N GLN A 304 -19.84 20.88 9.90
CA GLN A 304 -20.90 20.10 9.26
C GLN A 304 -20.35 19.16 8.18
N VAL A 305 -19.36 19.59 7.39
CA VAL A 305 -18.73 18.71 6.39
C VAL A 305 -17.97 17.57 7.08
N ILE A 306 -17.17 17.87 8.09
CA ILE A 306 -16.39 16.88 8.84
C ILE A 306 -17.30 15.88 9.56
N ASP A 307 -18.40 16.36 10.17
CA ASP A 307 -19.41 15.50 10.81
C ASP A 307 -19.97 14.46 9.86
N GLN A 308 -20.26 14.83 8.61
CA GLN A 308 -20.75 13.90 7.60
C GLN A 308 -19.71 12.83 7.23
N ILE A 309 -18.44 13.22 7.12
CA ILE A 309 -17.34 12.30 6.80
C ILE A 309 -17.13 11.32 7.96
N VAL A 310 -17.03 11.82 9.20
CA VAL A 310 -16.85 10.99 10.40
C VAL A 310 -18.05 10.06 10.58
N SER A 311 -19.29 10.56 10.49
CA SER A 311 -20.50 9.73 10.65
C SER A 311 -20.58 8.58 9.64
N SER A 312 -20.15 8.81 8.40
CA SER A 312 -20.05 7.77 7.38
C SER A 312 -19.10 6.65 7.81
N LEU A 313 -17.92 7.00 8.34
CA LEU A 313 -16.94 6.03 8.80
C LEU A 313 -17.38 5.29 10.08
N ILE A 314 -18.03 6.00 11.02
CA ILE A 314 -18.63 5.39 12.22
C ILE A 314 -19.70 4.37 11.85
N THR A 315 -20.51 4.65 10.82
CA THR A 315 -21.53 3.70 10.32
C THR A 315 -20.90 2.38 9.89
N VAL A 316 -19.76 2.43 9.17
CA VAL A 316 -19.01 1.21 8.81
C VAL A 316 -18.50 0.49 10.06
N GLY A 317 -18.04 1.23 11.07
CA GLY A 317 -17.64 0.64 12.35
C GLY A 317 -18.79 -0.07 13.06
N CYS A 318 -19.98 0.53 13.12
CA CYS A 318 -21.18 -0.10 13.68
C CYS A 318 -21.55 -1.39 12.94
N ASP A 319 -21.53 -1.38 11.60
CA ASP A 319 -21.78 -2.59 10.80
C ASP A 319 -20.81 -3.74 11.15
N LEU A 320 -19.55 -3.41 11.47
CA LEU A 320 -18.55 -4.40 11.88
C LEU A 320 -18.76 -4.87 13.33
N LEU A 321 -19.13 -3.98 14.24
CA LEU A 321 -19.49 -4.34 15.61
C LEU A 321 -20.69 -5.32 15.62
N ASP A 322 -21.72 -5.05 14.82
CA ASP A 322 -22.90 -5.91 14.68
C ASP A 322 -22.56 -7.30 14.12
N LYS A 323 -21.48 -7.40 13.33
CA LYS A 323 -20.91 -8.66 12.82
C LYS A 323 -19.98 -9.35 13.84
N GLY A 324 -19.83 -8.81 15.04
CA GLY A 324 -19.06 -9.38 16.14
C GLY A 324 -17.56 -9.08 16.11
N PHE A 325 -17.11 -8.09 15.34
CA PHE A 325 -15.72 -7.65 15.35
C PHE A 325 -15.44 -6.65 16.48
N LYS A 326 -14.18 -6.51 16.87
CA LYS A 326 -13.73 -5.42 17.75
C LYS A 326 -13.16 -4.32 16.88
N VAL A 327 -13.78 -3.14 16.89
CA VAL A 327 -13.46 -2.07 15.94
C VAL A 327 -12.69 -0.95 16.62
N MET A 328 -11.71 -0.39 15.92
CA MET A 328 -11.00 0.84 16.28
C MET A 328 -10.72 1.66 15.02
N PHE A 329 -10.29 2.91 15.19
CA PHE A 329 -9.99 3.81 14.09
C PHE A 329 -8.55 4.28 14.14
N TRP A 330 -7.91 4.36 12.97
CA TRP A 330 -6.68 5.10 12.75
C TRP A 330 -7.03 6.47 12.18
N ALA A 331 -6.77 7.51 12.95
CA ALA A 331 -7.11 8.86 12.54
C ALA A 331 -6.06 9.44 11.57
N PRO A 332 -6.47 10.37 10.68
CA PRO A 332 -5.56 11.04 9.76
C PRO A 332 -4.40 11.76 10.45
N ILE A 333 -3.26 11.82 9.76
CA ILE A 333 -2.01 12.36 10.28
C ILE A 333 -1.83 13.85 9.91
N GLY A 334 -0.80 14.48 10.48
CA GLY A 334 -0.40 15.85 10.14
C GLY A 334 -0.07 16.01 8.65
N ALA A 335 -0.54 17.10 8.05
CA ALA A 335 -0.34 17.44 6.65
C ALA A 335 1.12 17.81 6.35
N GLY A 336 1.69 17.26 5.29
CA GLY A 336 3.00 17.70 4.82
C GLY A 336 2.96 18.98 3.98
N LYS A 337 4.09 19.33 3.38
CA LYS A 337 4.19 20.44 2.44
C LYS A 337 3.27 20.20 1.23
N PRO A 338 2.71 21.26 0.61
CA PRO A 338 2.08 21.13 -0.69
C PRO A 338 3.06 20.44 -1.64
N MET A 339 2.63 19.35 -2.24
CA MET A 339 3.38 18.66 -3.27
C MET A 339 2.83 19.07 -4.62
N ASP A 340 3.72 19.45 -5.53
CA ASP A 340 3.37 19.55 -6.94
C ASP A 340 3.24 18.14 -7.50
N PHE A 341 2.05 17.56 -7.39
CA PHE A 341 1.73 16.27 -8.00
C PHE A 341 1.50 16.38 -9.52
N GLY A 342 1.75 17.55 -10.14
CA GLY A 342 1.29 17.86 -11.48
C GLY A 342 -0.22 17.66 -11.64
N ASN A 343 -0.69 17.34 -12.84
CA ASN A 343 -2.11 17.12 -13.13
C ASN A 343 -2.69 15.80 -12.54
N SER A 344 -1.90 15.00 -11.82
CA SER A 344 -2.26 13.63 -11.45
C SER A 344 -3.05 13.50 -10.13
N MET A 345 -2.91 14.48 -9.23
CA MET A 345 -3.77 14.61 -8.05
C MET A 345 -4.28 16.03 -7.91
N PRO A 346 -5.53 16.22 -7.45
CA PRO A 346 -6.03 17.54 -7.12
C PRO A 346 -5.08 18.18 -6.09
N ASP A 347 -4.62 19.39 -6.39
CA ASP A 347 -3.76 20.15 -5.49
C ASP A 347 -4.46 20.23 -4.12
N PRO A 348 -3.80 19.82 -3.01
CA PRO A 348 -4.39 19.95 -1.69
C PRO A 348 -4.90 21.37 -1.47
N ASN A 349 -6.20 21.47 -1.19
CA ASN A 349 -6.87 22.75 -1.06
C ASN A 349 -6.49 23.43 0.27
N GLY A 350 -5.62 24.43 0.20
CA GLY A 350 -5.17 25.21 1.35
C GLY A 350 -3.78 24.84 1.85
N ASP A 351 -3.24 25.67 2.75
CA ASP A 351 -1.91 25.45 3.30
C ASP A 351 -1.88 24.30 4.34
N MET A 352 -0.69 23.99 4.85
CA MET A 352 -0.51 22.97 5.90
C MET A 352 -1.28 23.30 7.18
N ILE A 353 -1.35 24.58 7.57
CA ILE A 353 -2.00 25.03 8.81
C ILE A 353 -3.51 24.78 8.73
N LEU A 354 -4.14 25.15 7.61
CA LEU A 354 -5.56 24.93 7.40
C LEU A 354 -5.92 23.44 7.35
N ARG A 355 -5.10 22.63 6.66
CA ARG A 355 -5.32 21.17 6.59
C ARG A 355 -5.17 20.51 7.96
N ASN A 356 -4.18 20.92 8.76
CA ASN A 356 -4.03 20.46 10.13
C ASN A 356 -5.19 20.90 11.03
N GLU A 357 -5.75 22.08 10.80
CA GLU A 357 -6.96 22.52 11.51
C GLU A 357 -8.13 21.56 11.25
N TYR A 358 -8.36 21.19 9.99
CA TYR A 358 -9.40 20.23 9.63
C TYR A 358 -9.11 18.83 10.20
N THR A 359 -7.85 18.36 10.18
CA THR A 359 -7.47 17.09 10.79
C THR A 359 -7.74 17.08 12.29
N ARG A 360 -7.41 18.17 13.01
CA ARG A 360 -7.68 18.29 14.45
C ARG A 360 -9.16 18.14 14.76
N ILE A 361 -10.01 18.88 14.05
CA ILE A 361 -11.48 18.81 14.19
C ILE A 361 -11.98 17.39 13.90
N PHE A 362 -11.46 16.75 12.86
CA PHE A 362 -11.82 15.37 12.51
C PHE A 362 -11.44 14.38 13.61
N VAL A 363 -10.23 14.45 14.15
CA VAL A 363 -9.75 13.57 15.23
C VAL A 363 -10.60 13.74 16.48
N GLU A 364 -10.86 14.99 16.90
CA GLU A 364 -11.69 15.29 18.06
C GLU A 364 -13.11 14.75 17.88
N ARG A 365 -13.71 15.01 16.72
CA ARG A 365 -15.07 14.55 16.43
C ARG A 365 -15.17 13.03 16.32
N MET A 366 -14.15 12.38 15.75
CA MET A 366 -14.08 10.93 15.71
C MET A 366 -14.00 10.33 17.10
N ARG A 367 -13.18 10.89 18.00
CA ARG A 367 -13.12 10.46 19.41
C ARG A 367 -14.47 10.62 20.10
N GLU A 368 -15.12 11.77 19.93
CA GLU A 368 -16.42 12.08 20.53
C GLU A 368 -17.51 11.07 20.11
N LEU A 369 -17.54 10.68 18.83
CA LEU A 369 -18.57 9.78 18.30
C LEU A 369 -18.23 8.29 18.45
N ALA A 370 -16.96 7.90 18.32
CA ALA A 370 -16.54 6.49 18.31
C ALA A 370 -16.35 5.91 19.72
N GLU A 371 -15.73 6.67 20.62
CA GLU A 371 -15.29 6.14 21.91
C GLU A 371 -16.44 5.74 22.83
N PRO A 372 -17.57 6.48 22.90
CA PRO A 372 -18.75 6.04 23.66
C PRO A 372 -19.35 4.71 23.15
N LEU A 373 -19.08 4.33 21.89
CA LEU A 373 -19.50 3.07 21.30
C LEU A 373 -18.48 1.93 21.54
N GLY A 374 -17.43 2.18 22.33
CA GLY A 374 -16.36 1.21 22.56
C GLY A 374 -15.42 1.04 21.36
N MET A 375 -15.41 1.98 20.42
CA MET A 375 -14.50 1.99 19.27
C MET A 375 -13.37 2.99 19.51
N PRO A 376 -12.22 2.57 20.06
CA PRO A 376 -11.14 3.50 20.39
C PRO A 376 -10.53 4.11 19.13
N VAL A 377 -10.04 5.35 19.26
CA VAL A 377 -9.36 6.07 18.18
C VAL A 377 -7.87 6.17 18.50
N LEU A 378 -7.04 5.62 17.62
CA LEU A 378 -5.59 5.79 17.62
C LEU A 378 -5.23 6.95 16.69
N ALA A 379 -4.56 7.97 17.22
CA ALA A 379 -4.14 9.14 16.46
C ALA A 379 -2.77 9.59 16.97
N ILE A 380 -1.81 9.79 16.06
CA ILE A 380 -0.50 10.39 16.37
C ILE A 380 -0.44 11.89 15.99
N PHE A 381 -1.58 12.47 15.64
CA PHE A 381 -1.66 13.83 15.10
C PHE A 381 -1.08 14.86 16.06
N ASP A 382 -1.38 14.72 17.36
CA ASP A 382 -0.91 15.65 18.40
C ASP A 382 0.61 15.55 18.62
N GLU A 383 1.22 14.40 18.35
CA GLU A 383 2.67 14.18 18.38
C GLU A 383 3.37 14.67 17.11
N MET A 384 2.63 14.84 16.02
CA MET A 384 3.15 15.30 14.74
C MET A 384 3.05 16.80 14.53
N VAL A 385 2.21 17.50 15.28
CA VAL A 385 1.85 18.90 15.00
C VAL A 385 2.17 19.78 16.20
N ASP A 386 2.90 20.87 15.95
CA ASP A 386 3.26 21.85 16.98
C ASP A 386 2.11 22.80 17.34
N GLU A 387 2.36 23.70 18.29
CA GLU A 387 1.38 24.70 18.76
C GLU A 387 0.98 25.71 17.67
N GLU A 388 1.81 25.88 16.63
CA GLU A 388 1.53 26.72 15.46
C GLU A 388 0.79 25.96 14.36
N ASN A 389 0.36 24.73 14.65
CA ASN A 389 -0.32 23.82 13.75
C ASN A 389 0.53 23.40 12.53
N LYS A 390 1.85 23.39 12.68
CA LYS A 390 2.80 22.92 11.65
C LYS A 390 3.24 21.49 11.94
N SER A 391 3.35 20.68 10.90
CA SER A 391 3.74 19.28 11.04
C SER A 391 5.26 19.09 11.09
N ASP A 392 5.72 18.14 11.91
CA ASP A 392 7.09 17.62 11.88
C ASP A 392 7.29 16.77 10.64
N LEU A 393 7.84 17.40 9.60
CA LEU A 393 8.06 16.78 8.29
C LEU A 393 9.07 15.63 8.32
N ARG A 394 9.86 15.47 9.39
CA ARG A 394 10.80 14.34 9.53
C ARG A 394 10.07 12.99 9.67
N LEU A 395 8.81 13.03 10.11
CA LEU A 395 7.98 11.84 10.27
C LEU A 395 7.30 11.40 8.96
N LEU A 396 7.44 12.18 7.89
CA LEU A 396 6.87 11.88 6.57
C LEU A 396 7.97 11.39 5.61
N CYS A 397 7.68 10.36 4.81
CA CYS A 397 8.65 9.86 3.81
C CYS A 397 8.55 10.62 2.49
N ASP A 398 7.35 10.93 2.00
CA ASP A 398 7.14 11.63 0.73
C ASP A 398 6.38 12.95 0.90
N GLY A 399 6.09 13.36 2.14
CA GLY A 399 5.28 14.55 2.44
C GLY A 399 3.77 14.27 2.46
N LEU A 400 3.34 13.05 2.13
CA LEU A 400 1.97 12.58 2.28
C LEU A 400 1.92 11.47 3.32
N HIS A 401 2.72 10.42 3.14
CA HIS A 401 2.75 9.21 3.95
C HIS A 401 3.77 9.28 5.09
N LEU A 402 3.51 8.52 6.15
CA LEU A 402 4.44 8.34 7.26
C LEU A 402 5.70 7.56 6.83
N GLY A 403 6.85 8.01 7.31
CA GLY A 403 8.12 7.29 7.21
C GLY A 403 8.34 6.33 8.39
N LEU A 404 9.33 5.44 8.29
CA LEU A 404 9.66 4.49 9.39
C LEU A 404 10.06 5.21 10.68
N TRP A 405 10.55 6.46 10.57
CA TRP A 405 10.82 7.34 11.69
C TRP A 405 9.59 7.62 12.58
N SER A 406 8.39 7.39 12.08
CA SER A 406 7.14 7.52 12.85
C SER A 406 6.81 6.29 13.69
N LEU A 407 7.40 5.11 13.41
CA LEU A 407 7.08 3.86 14.12
C LEU A 407 7.27 3.98 15.64
N PRO A 408 8.34 4.58 16.18
CA PRO A 408 8.48 4.75 17.63
C PRO A 408 7.37 5.62 18.23
N VAL A 409 6.90 6.64 17.50
CA VAL A 409 5.79 7.50 17.92
C VAL A 409 4.49 6.71 17.95
N ILE A 410 4.18 5.97 16.86
CA ILE A 410 3.00 5.09 16.79
C ILE A 410 3.00 4.08 17.93
N GLN A 411 4.13 3.41 18.16
CA GLN A 411 4.27 2.44 19.27
C GLN A 411 4.03 3.10 20.62
N THR A 412 4.62 4.28 20.86
CA THR A 412 4.45 5.01 22.12
C THR A 412 2.98 5.37 22.37
N VAL A 413 2.31 5.94 21.37
CA VAL A 413 0.89 6.32 21.45
C VAL A 413 0.01 5.08 21.62
N PHE A 414 0.28 4.02 20.86
CA PHE A 414 -0.45 2.76 20.94
C PHE A 414 -0.35 2.15 22.35
N ARG A 415 0.86 2.03 22.90
CA ARG A 415 1.10 1.51 24.25
C ARG A 415 0.42 2.36 25.31
N LYS A 416 0.55 3.68 25.24
CA LYS A 416 -0.12 4.62 26.16
C LYS A 416 -1.64 4.48 26.12
N ARG A 417 -2.21 4.28 24.93
CA ARG A 417 -3.66 4.21 24.75
C ARG A 417 -4.26 2.87 25.17
N PHE A 418 -3.56 1.77 24.88
CA PHE A 418 -4.09 0.41 25.05
C PHE A 418 -3.48 -0.35 26.23
N GLY A 419 -2.59 0.28 26.99
CA GLY A 419 -1.98 -0.32 28.19
C GLY A 419 -1.09 -1.52 27.89
N VAL A 420 -0.56 -1.62 26.67
CA VAL A 420 0.36 -2.70 26.28
C VAL A 420 1.77 -2.29 26.72
N THR A 421 2.29 -2.92 27.77
CA THR A 421 3.72 -2.87 28.10
C THR A 421 4.49 -3.84 27.19
N PRO A 422 5.66 -3.45 26.64
CA PRO A 422 6.54 -4.43 26.01
C PRO A 422 7.04 -5.38 27.09
N GLU A 423 6.83 -6.69 26.92
CA GLU A 423 7.73 -7.68 27.52
C GLU A 423 9.03 -7.76 26.72
#